data_AF-A0AA97HFX9-F1
#
_entry.id   AF-A0AA97HFX9-F1
#
_cell.length_a   1.000
_cell.length_b   1.000
_cell.length_c   1.000
_cell.angle_alpha   90.00
_cell.angle_beta   90.00
_cell.angle_gamma   90.00
#
_symmetry.space_group_name_H-M   'P 1'
#
loop_
_entity.id
_entity.type
_entity.pdbx_description
1 polymer ?
#
loop_
_entity_poly.entity_id
_entity_poly.type
_entity_poly.pdbx_seq_one_letter_code
_entity_poly.pdbx_strand_id
1 'polypeptide(L)'
;MNDLRVKTGTARAYEVKKGEYIQVIDVEGRQCSDFMAMRKDALQENKERYIDSTVTRSMVHGAYPRPGLYNKFFDQDMQPLLEVVQDTVGRHDTFALACTARTYEEQGFPGHLNCSDNISAAYSPYGIEPKKAWPAINFFFNSTIDPNSHQLSSEEAWSRPGDYVVMKALTDLICVNTACPDDIDPVNGWNPTDIHVRVYNEDSHIPKSIVHRPYVESEANMTKESAFHSRTSKLTNSFSVARDLWLADHYDATGAIDEYWYCSQGVTIQDMSSLRKYDIAGTDAEKLLQLCMTRDIHKLSINRGVYSLICSDTGYVIDDGTLFRLSNHVFRWCCGSEESARQLKAVAEKYKLIVWVKGLWSSMPNLAIQGTKSRDLLSKIVFTQPNRPTLENVKWFGSTIARLNDRNGESFMLTRSGFTGELGYEIFCDHSSALKIWDTIMEAGQEFGITPMGNEALEMKRIEAGLMSAGAEFTPDVDAFEAGLGFAVDMKKDYFIGRDALERNMLAPKKVLVGLKTEGTEIPSHNTPLFVDHQQVGVVTSATYSPTLACTIIMARIAIEHSTLDSVVEIGCLDGHIKRIPARVTGCPFIDPKREKARI
;
A
#
# COMPACT_ATOMS: atom_id res chain seq x y z
N MET A 1 29.20 10.03 -14.02
CA MET A 1 28.67 8.66 -13.86
C MET A 1 29.81 7.68 -13.87
N ASN A 2 30.04 7.01 -12.75
CA ASN A 2 30.99 5.91 -12.65
C ASN A 2 30.20 4.60 -12.67
N ASP A 3 30.63 3.62 -13.46
CA ASP A 3 29.93 2.36 -13.68
C ASP A 3 30.92 1.22 -13.41
N LEU A 4 30.65 0.44 -12.36
CA LEU A 4 31.58 -0.51 -11.77
C LEU A 4 30.94 -1.90 -11.73
N ARG A 5 31.60 -2.87 -12.36
CA ARG A 5 31.24 -4.29 -12.22
C ARG A 5 32.13 -4.94 -11.16
N VAL A 6 31.52 -5.36 -10.05
CA VAL A 6 32.16 -6.13 -9.00
C VAL A 6 32.03 -7.60 -9.37
N LYS A 7 33.16 -8.20 -9.76
CA LYS A 7 33.17 -9.61 -10.15
C LYS A 7 32.88 -10.49 -8.93
N THR A 8 32.18 -11.58 -9.17
CA THR A 8 31.87 -12.64 -8.21
C THR A 8 33.09 -12.97 -7.35
N GLY A 9 32.90 -13.01 -6.03
CA GLY A 9 33.95 -13.31 -5.06
C GLY A 9 35.04 -12.24 -4.92
N THR A 10 34.79 -11.00 -5.37
CA THR A 10 35.71 -9.88 -5.22
C THR A 10 35.03 -8.66 -4.59
N ALA A 11 35.81 -7.60 -4.35
CA ALA A 11 35.32 -6.31 -3.93
C ALA A 11 35.91 -5.16 -4.75
N ARG A 12 35.20 -4.02 -4.75
CA ARG A 12 35.68 -2.76 -5.33
C ARG A 12 35.36 -1.61 -4.39
N ALA A 13 36.38 -0.84 -4.03
CA ALA A 13 36.23 0.42 -3.32
C ALA A 13 36.22 1.59 -4.31
N TYR A 14 35.47 2.63 -3.97
CA TYR A 14 35.27 3.82 -4.81
C TYR A 14 34.88 5.03 -3.96
N GLU A 15 35.18 6.23 -4.46
CA GLU A 15 34.79 7.47 -3.79
C GLU A 15 33.41 7.95 -4.26
N VAL A 16 32.68 8.57 -3.34
CA VAL A 16 31.37 9.20 -3.58
C VAL A 16 31.35 10.54 -2.86
N LYS A 17 31.00 11.61 -3.56
CA LYS A 17 30.86 12.94 -2.96
C LYS A 17 29.50 13.11 -2.33
N LYS A 18 29.40 13.99 -1.33
CA LYS A 18 28.14 14.47 -0.80
C LYS A 18 27.21 14.90 -1.96
N GLY A 19 25.96 14.46 -1.92
CA GLY A 19 24.95 14.76 -2.92
C GLY A 19 24.82 13.71 -4.02
N GLU A 20 25.88 12.94 -4.32
CA GLU A 20 25.85 11.87 -5.31
C GLU A 20 25.02 10.67 -4.85
N TYR A 21 24.57 9.85 -5.80
CA TYR A 21 23.79 8.65 -5.54
C TYR A 21 24.56 7.40 -5.88
N ILE A 22 24.41 6.37 -5.05
CA ILE A 22 24.94 5.03 -5.24
C ILE A 22 23.77 4.12 -5.55
N GLN A 23 23.82 3.40 -6.68
CA GLN A 23 22.90 2.32 -6.98
C GLN A 23 23.66 1.00 -6.98
N VAL A 24 23.27 0.09 -6.09
CA VAL A 24 23.77 -1.29 -6.04
C VAL A 24 22.72 -2.16 -6.69
N ILE A 25 23.12 -2.91 -7.73
CA ILE A 25 22.22 -3.67 -8.60
C ILE A 25 22.64 -5.14 -8.54
N ASP A 26 21.67 -6.00 -8.27
CA ASP A 26 21.78 -7.43 -8.52
C ASP A 26 21.48 -7.70 -10.00
N VAL A 27 22.47 -8.20 -10.74
CA VAL A 27 22.39 -8.34 -12.20
C VAL A 27 21.59 -9.57 -12.60
N GLU A 28 21.77 -10.67 -11.90
CA GLU A 28 21.23 -11.99 -12.27
C GLU A 28 20.16 -12.49 -11.28
N GLY A 29 19.92 -11.74 -10.20
CA GLY A 29 18.99 -12.11 -9.14
C GLY A 29 19.67 -13.01 -8.11
N ARG A 30 19.12 -12.98 -6.90
CA ARG A 30 19.57 -13.71 -5.71
C ARG A 30 21.02 -13.45 -5.29
N GLN A 31 21.77 -12.56 -5.92
CA GLN A 31 23.13 -12.24 -5.51
C GLN A 31 23.12 -11.20 -4.38
N CYS A 32 23.84 -11.50 -3.32
CA CYS A 32 24.01 -10.59 -2.20
C CYS A 32 25.26 -9.70 -2.34
N SER A 33 25.21 -8.51 -1.71
CA SER A 33 26.34 -7.57 -1.65
C SER A 33 26.56 -7.03 -0.24
N ASP A 34 27.72 -7.30 0.33
CA ASP A 34 28.19 -6.62 1.53
C ASP A 34 28.68 -5.22 1.15
N PHE A 35 28.24 -4.24 1.92
CA PHE A 35 28.51 -2.83 1.68
C PHE A 35 29.06 -2.15 2.92
N MET A 36 30.14 -1.40 2.74
CA MET A 36 30.65 -0.46 3.74
C MET A 36 30.76 0.94 3.15
N ALA A 37 30.53 1.95 3.99
CA ALA A 37 30.80 3.34 3.67
C ALA A 37 31.58 3.98 4.82
N MET A 38 32.64 4.70 4.50
CA MET A 38 33.48 5.41 5.46
C MET A 38 33.59 6.88 5.14
N ARG A 39 33.52 7.71 6.17
CA ARG A 39 33.70 9.15 6.09
C ARG A 39 35.12 9.53 5.69
N LYS A 40 35.23 10.31 4.62
CA LYS A 40 36.51 10.77 4.09
C LYS A 40 37.18 11.80 5.00
N ASP A 41 36.40 12.68 5.62
CA ASP A 41 36.89 13.69 6.57
C ASP A 41 37.48 13.03 7.84
N ALA A 42 36.78 12.03 8.39
CA ALA A 42 37.28 11.27 9.54
C ALA A 42 38.58 10.52 9.22
N LEU A 43 38.68 9.93 8.03
CA LEU A 43 39.90 9.22 7.62
C LEU A 43 41.11 10.15 7.50
N GLN A 44 40.92 11.41 7.08
CA GLN A 44 41.99 12.43 7.07
C GLN A 44 42.50 12.76 8.48
N GLU A 45 41.67 12.57 9.50
CA GLU A 45 42.05 12.67 10.91
C GLU A 45 42.59 11.35 11.51
N ASN A 46 42.86 10.34 10.68
CA ASN A 46 43.20 8.98 11.09
C ASN A 46 42.13 8.32 11.98
N LYS A 47 40.86 8.64 11.75
CA LYS A 47 39.71 8.02 12.42
C LYS A 47 38.90 7.22 11.41
N GLU A 48 38.79 5.91 11.64
CA GLU A 48 37.87 5.08 10.87
C GLU A 48 36.45 5.26 11.42
N ARG A 49 35.67 6.13 10.77
CA ARG A 49 34.24 6.31 11.02
C ARG A 49 33.46 5.78 9.85
N TYR A 50 32.90 4.61 10.04
CA TYR A 50 32.22 3.84 9.00
C TYR A 50 30.82 3.49 9.45
N ILE A 51 30.02 3.07 8.48
CA ILE A 51 28.64 2.67 8.66
C ILE A 51 28.50 1.64 9.79
N ASP A 52 27.64 1.94 10.76
CA ASP A 52 27.44 1.12 11.95
C ASP A 52 26.00 0.64 12.02
N SER A 53 25.83 -0.67 11.90
CA SER A 53 24.51 -1.31 11.92
C SER A 53 23.80 -1.18 13.25
N THR A 54 24.52 -1.15 14.38
CA THR A 54 23.91 -1.03 15.72
C THR A 54 23.37 0.37 15.95
N VAL A 55 24.17 1.39 15.64
CA VAL A 55 23.72 2.79 15.69
C VAL A 55 22.58 2.99 14.71
N THR A 56 22.71 2.50 13.48
CA THR A 56 21.65 2.62 12.47
C THR A 56 20.33 2.04 12.97
N ARG A 57 20.30 0.79 13.43
CA ARG A 57 19.07 0.16 13.95
C ARG A 57 18.46 0.95 15.11
N SER A 58 19.30 1.51 15.98
CA SER A 58 18.87 2.33 17.11
C SER A 58 18.20 3.63 16.66
N MET A 59 18.75 4.28 15.63
CA MET A 59 18.25 5.56 15.10
C MET A 59 17.01 5.40 14.23
N VAL A 60 16.88 4.29 13.51
CA VAL A 60 15.75 4.03 12.59
C VAL A 60 14.62 3.24 13.23
N HIS A 61 14.79 2.77 14.47
CA HIS A 61 13.84 1.87 15.17
C HIS A 61 13.42 0.67 14.33
N GLY A 62 14.37 0.10 13.57
CA GLY A 62 14.11 -0.96 12.61
C GLY A 62 15.36 -1.76 12.28
N ALA A 63 15.18 -2.92 11.64
CA ALA A 63 16.26 -3.81 11.24
C ALA A 63 17.24 -3.16 10.25
N TYR A 64 16.75 -2.27 9.39
CA TYR A 64 17.52 -1.52 8.41
C TYR A 64 16.68 -0.34 7.91
N PRO A 65 17.31 0.72 7.39
CA PRO A 65 16.61 1.85 6.81
C PRO A 65 15.83 1.46 5.55
N ARG A 66 14.70 2.13 5.31
CA ARG A 66 13.87 1.98 4.10
C ARG A 66 13.52 3.37 3.57
N PRO A 67 13.21 3.54 2.27
CA PRO A 67 12.70 4.82 1.77
C PRO A 67 11.51 5.32 2.62
N GLY A 68 11.57 6.56 3.10
CA GLY A 68 10.56 7.12 4.00
C GLY A 68 11.17 7.89 5.17
N LEU A 69 10.52 7.89 6.33
CA LEU A 69 10.92 8.66 7.51
C LEU A 69 12.23 8.18 8.13
N TYR A 70 12.40 6.86 8.24
CA TYR A 70 13.55 6.21 8.88
C TYR A 70 14.51 5.63 7.83
N ASN A 71 15.06 6.52 7.00
CA ASN A 71 15.74 6.14 5.77
C ASN A 71 17.25 6.32 5.77
N LYS A 72 17.89 6.56 6.92
CA LYS A 72 19.33 6.88 6.98
C LYS A 72 20.17 5.78 7.59
N PHE A 73 21.35 5.58 7.04
CA PHE A 73 22.44 4.85 7.69
C PHE A 73 23.37 5.82 8.42
N PHE A 74 23.91 5.39 9.56
CA PHE A 74 24.70 6.23 10.47
C PHE A 74 26.08 5.62 10.75
N ASP A 75 27.05 6.45 11.12
CA ASP A 75 28.34 6.00 11.66
C ASP A 75 28.31 5.81 13.19
N GLN A 76 29.45 5.46 13.78
CA GLN A 76 29.60 5.29 15.23
C GLN A 76 29.38 6.57 16.05
N ASP A 77 29.49 7.74 15.43
CA ASP A 77 29.27 9.06 16.06
C ASP A 77 27.82 9.56 15.83
N MET A 78 26.92 8.67 15.37
CA MET A 78 25.52 8.97 15.01
C MET A 78 25.39 10.02 13.90
N GLN A 79 26.43 10.20 13.07
CA GLN A 79 26.35 11.07 11.90
C GLN A 79 25.73 10.31 10.72
N PRO A 80 24.75 10.89 10.02
CA PRO A 80 24.11 10.24 8.89
C PRO A 80 25.06 10.22 7.68
N LEU A 81 25.29 9.04 7.11
CA LEU A 81 26.18 8.82 5.97
C LEU A 81 25.42 8.78 4.64
N LEU A 82 24.34 8.01 4.63
CA LEU A 82 23.57 7.67 3.44
C LEU A 82 22.09 7.78 3.73
N GLU A 83 21.32 8.22 2.73
CA GLU A 83 19.87 8.24 2.74
C GLU A 83 19.34 7.26 1.68
N VAL A 84 18.58 6.24 2.06
CA VAL A 84 17.91 5.31 1.14
C VAL A 84 16.76 6.03 0.42
N VAL A 85 16.84 6.07 -0.90
CA VAL A 85 15.91 6.80 -1.79
C VAL A 85 14.97 5.84 -2.51
N GLN A 86 15.49 4.68 -2.92
CA GLN A 86 14.75 3.63 -3.62
C GLN A 86 15.27 2.27 -3.16
N ASP A 87 14.38 1.29 -3.04
CA ASP A 87 14.72 -0.10 -2.72
C ASP A 87 13.67 -1.00 -3.38
N THR A 88 14.08 -1.82 -4.35
CA THR A 88 13.17 -2.71 -5.11
C THR A 88 13.03 -4.10 -4.50
N VAL A 89 13.77 -4.37 -3.42
CA VAL A 89 13.83 -5.68 -2.75
C VAL A 89 13.13 -5.62 -1.39
N GLY A 90 13.36 -4.57 -0.59
CA GLY A 90 12.75 -4.38 0.73
C GLY A 90 13.31 -5.31 1.83
N ARG A 91 14.31 -6.13 1.48
CA ARG A 91 14.84 -7.22 2.30
C ARG A 91 16.36 -7.23 2.29
N HIS A 92 16.93 -6.91 3.44
CA HIS A 92 18.36 -6.76 3.68
C HIS A 92 18.71 -7.27 5.08
N ASP A 93 20.01 -7.39 5.35
CA ASP A 93 20.53 -7.76 6.67
C ASP A 93 21.49 -6.67 7.20
N THR A 94 21.37 -6.34 8.49
CA THR A 94 22.37 -5.54 9.23
C THR A 94 22.76 -6.19 10.57
N PHE A 95 22.25 -7.38 10.85
CA PHE A 95 22.44 -8.14 12.09
C PHE A 95 23.79 -8.85 12.11
N ALA A 96 24.15 -9.49 11.00
CA ALA A 96 25.37 -10.29 10.88
C ALA A 96 26.55 -9.49 10.34
N LEU A 97 27.74 -10.06 10.51
CA LEU A 97 28.97 -9.57 9.88
C LEU A 97 28.98 -10.01 8.41
N ALA A 98 29.81 -9.36 7.59
CA ALA A 98 30.21 -9.93 6.31
C ALA A 98 30.86 -11.29 6.54
N CYS A 99 30.71 -12.23 5.60
CA CYS A 99 31.29 -13.56 5.75
C CYS A 99 32.81 -13.48 6.00
N THR A 100 33.34 -14.42 6.79
CA THR A 100 34.72 -14.40 7.28
C THR A 100 35.41 -15.74 7.04
N ALA A 101 36.73 -15.73 6.93
CA ALA A 101 37.51 -16.97 6.86
C ALA A 101 37.23 -17.91 8.05
N ARG A 102 37.05 -17.35 9.26
CA ARG A 102 36.76 -18.14 10.47
C ARG A 102 35.40 -18.84 10.40
N THR A 103 34.37 -18.16 9.90
CA THR A 103 33.03 -18.75 9.76
C THR A 103 33.08 -19.99 8.87
N TYR A 104 33.73 -19.86 7.71
CA TYR A 104 33.87 -20.99 6.78
C TYR A 104 34.73 -22.12 7.34
N GLU A 105 35.82 -21.83 8.07
CA GLU A 105 36.61 -22.86 8.76
C GLU A 105 35.77 -23.69 9.73
N GLU A 106 34.92 -23.04 10.55
CA GLU A 106 34.04 -23.73 11.51
C GLU A 106 32.96 -24.56 10.81
N GLN A 107 32.51 -24.13 9.62
CA GLN A 107 31.58 -24.89 8.78
C GLN A 107 32.27 -26.03 8.00
N GLY A 108 33.60 -26.15 8.07
CA GLY A 108 34.36 -27.21 7.42
C GLY A 108 34.92 -26.87 6.03
N PHE A 109 34.96 -25.59 5.67
CA PHE A 109 35.42 -25.07 4.38
C PHE A 109 36.66 -24.14 4.53
N PRO A 110 37.81 -24.65 5.02
CA PRO A 110 39.01 -23.82 5.19
C PRO A 110 39.52 -23.29 3.84
N GLY A 111 39.90 -22.02 3.80
CA GLY A 111 40.43 -21.36 2.60
C GLY A 111 39.37 -20.84 1.62
N HIS A 112 38.09 -20.94 1.97
CA HIS A 112 37.00 -20.35 1.19
C HIS A 112 37.15 -18.82 1.11
N LEU A 113 36.85 -18.24 -0.06
CA LEU A 113 36.84 -16.79 -0.26
C LEU A 113 35.79 -16.14 0.63
N ASN A 114 36.04 -14.93 1.12
CA ASN A 114 35.11 -14.26 2.01
C ASN A 114 35.11 -12.75 1.81
N CYS A 115 33.98 -12.13 2.16
CA CYS A 115 33.74 -10.71 1.97
C CYS A 115 34.59 -9.85 2.88
N SER A 116 34.89 -10.28 4.10
CA SER A 116 35.69 -9.48 5.03
C SER A 116 37.12 -9.26 4.52
N ASP A 117 37.78 -10.32 4.04
CA ASP A 117 39.10 -10.22 3.44
C ASP A 117 39.08 -9.40 2.14
N ASN A 118 38.04 -9.61 1.31
CA ASN A 118 37.83 -8.85 0.08
C ASN A 118 37.67 -7.34 0.34
N ILE A 119 36.88 -6.96 1.34
CA ILE A 119 36.68 -5.57 1.76
C ILE A 119 38.02 -4.97 2.21
N SER A 120 38.76 -5.66 3.07
CA SER A 120 40.07 -5.19 3.53
C SER A 120 41.07 -5.01 2.38
N ALA A 121 41.11 -5.93 1.42
CA ALA A 121 41.95 -5.79 0.24
C ALA A 121 41.55 -4.58 -0.63
N ALA A 122 40.23 -4.37 -0.82
CA ALA A 122 39.72 -3.25 -1.61
C ALA A 122 39.98 -1.89 -0.93
N TYR A 123 39.99 -1.83 0.39
CA TYR A 123 40.23 -0.62 1.17
C TYR A 123 41.72 -0.29 1.39
N SER A 124 42.63 -1.25 1.22
CA SER A 124 44.07 -1.06 1.40
C SER A 124 44.66 0.16 0.65
N PRO A 125 44.28 0.48 -0.61
CA PRO A 125 44.78 1.66 -1.32
C PRO A 125 44.45 3.00 -0.66
N TYR A 126 43.46 3.02 0.24
CA TYR A 126 43.03 4.21 0.99
C TYR A 126 43.69 4.31 2.38
N GLY A 127 44.61 3.40 2.73
CA GLY A 127 45.32 3.40 4.01
C GLY A 127 44.47 2.97 5.20
N ILE A 128 43.42 2.19 4.95
CA ILE A 128 42.48 1.68 5.95
C ILE A 128 43.01 0.34 6.47
N GLU A 129 43.00 0.16 7.79
CA GLU A 129 43.55 -1.06 8.40
C GLU A 129 42.66 -2.28 8.10
N PRO A 130 43.26 -3.44 7.78
CA PRO A 130 42.50 -4.66 7.53
C PRO A 130 41.79 -5.13 8.80
N LYS A 131 40.57 -5.67 8.65
CA LYS A 131 39.79 -6.25 9.74
C LYS A 131 39.43 -7.69 9.39
N LYS A 132 39.46 -8.56 10.39
CA LYS A 132 39.08 -9.98 10.24
C LYS A 132 37.59 -10.18 10.00
N ALA A 133 36.77 -9.21 10.41
CA ALA A 133 35.34 -9.24 10.22
C ALA A 133 34.82 -7.80 10.10
N TRP A 134 34.05 -7.54 9.05
CA TRP A 134 33.44 -6.23 8.81
C TRP A 134 31.95 -6.25 9.20
N PRO A 135 31.46 -5.24 9.95
CA PRO A 135 30.04 -5.11 10.27
C PRO A 135 29.29 -4.46 9.09
N ALA A 136 29.31 -5.15 7.95
CA ALA A 136 28.74 -4.64 6.71
C ALA A 136 27.21 -4.56 6.74
N ILE A 137 26.68 -3.72 5.86
CA ILE A 137 25.29 -3.85 5.44
C ILE A 137 25.25 -4.89 4.35
N ASN A 138 24.43 -5.89 4.58
CA ASN A 138 24.31 -7.06 3.73
C ASN A 138 23.08 -6.85 2.83
N PHE A 139 23.28 -6.16 1.70
CA PHE A 139 22.20 -5.92 0.74
C PHE A 139 21.75 -7.24 0.10
N PHE A 140 20.43 -7.34 -0.08
CA PHE A 140 19.69 -8.47 -0.67
C PHE A 140 19.66 -9.76 0.15
N PHE A 141 20.37 -9.83 1.29
CA PHE A 141 20.30 -10.95 2.21
C PHE A 141 18.90 -11.09 2.84
N ASN A 142 18.40 -12.33 2.86
CA ASN A 142 17.14 -12.69 3.51
C ASN A 142 17.41 -13.37 4.87
N SER A 143 17.77 -12.57 5.87
CA SER A 143 17.99 -13.06 7.25
C SER A 143 16.76 -12.84 8.13
N THR A 144 16.45 -13.79 9.02
CA THR A 144 15.38 -13.69 10.03
C THR A 144 15.90 -14.00 11.43
N ILE A 145 15.31 -13.37 12.43
CA ILE A 145 15.41 -13.81 13.82
C ILE A 145 14.09 -14.47 14.16
N ASP A 146 14.11 -15.78 14.42
CA ASP A 146 12.90 -16.51 14.76
C ASP A 146 12.40 -16.09 16.16
N PRO A 147 11.14 -15.68 16.31
CA PRO A 147 10.64 -15.13 17.57
C PRO A 147 10.50 -16.19 18.68
N ASN A 148 10.51 -17.48 18.35
CA ASN A 148 10.29 -18.57 19.31
C ASN A 148 11.59 -19.22 19.79
N SER A 149 12.51 -19.45 18.87
CA SER A 149 13.80 -20.10 19.09
C SER A 149 14.93 -19.08 19.28
N HIS A 150 14.70 -17.82 18.93
CA HIS A 150 15.68 -16.73 18.98
C HIS A 150 16.93 -16.99 18.11
N GLN A 151 16.82 -17.87 17.12
CA GLN A 151 17.91 -18.18 16.19
C GLN A 151 17.92 -17.18 15.04
N LEU A 152 19.13 -16.77 14.64
CA LEU A 152 19.36 -16.10 13.36
C LEU A 152 19.44 -17.18 12.28
N SER A 153 18.65 -17.03 11.22
CA SER A 153 18.71 -17.90 10.04
C SER A 153 18.74 -17.07 8.77
N SER A 154 19.23 -17.65 7.69
CA SER A 154 19.30 -17.02 6.37
C SER A 154 18.70 -17.95 5.33
N GLU A 155 17.98 -17.36 4.39
CA GLU A 155 17.32 -18.02 3.27
C GLU A 155 17.80 -17.41 1.95
N GLU A 156 17.28 -17.93 0.84
CA GLU A 156 17.53 -17.40 -0.49
C GLU A 156 17.11 -15.92 -0.59
N ALA A 157 17.98 -15.12 -1.21
CA ALA A 157 17.74 -13.70 -1.44
C ALA A 157 16.49 -13.46 -2.31
N TRP A 158 15.76 -12.40 -2.00
CA TRP A 158 14.52 -12.03 -2.71
C TRP A 158 14.75 -11.25 -4.00
N SER A 159 15.99 -10.79 -4.23
CA SER A 159 16.36 -9.99 -5.39
C SER A 159 16.18 -10.77 -6.70
N ARG A 160 15.75 -10.04 -7.72
CA ARG A 160 15.56 -10.53 -9.09
C ARG A 160 16.58 -9.87 -10.02
N PRO A 161 16.77 -10.40 -11.24
CA PRO A 161 17.58 -9.72 -12.24
C PRO A 161 17.19 -8.25 -12.39
N GLY A 162 18.14 -7.35 -12.15
CA GLY A 162 17.97 -5.91 -12.24
C GLY A 162 17.37 -5.23 -11.01
N ASP A 163 17.10 -5.95 -9.91
CA ASP A 163 16.71 -5.33 -8.65
C ASP A 163 17.87 -4.53 -8.03
N TYR A 164 17.53 -3.49 -7.27
CA TYR A 164 18.52 -2.54 -6.78
C TYR A 164 18.09 -1.81 -5.50
N VAL A 165 19.09 -1.22 -4.85
CA VAL A 165 18.93 -0.16 -3.84
C VAL A 165 19.63 1.11 -4.32
N VAL A 166 19.01 2.27 -4.15
CA VAL A 166 19.61 3.59 -4.40
C VAL A 166 19.71 4.38 -3.11
N MET A 167 20.90 4.91 -2.85
CA MET A 167 21.20 5.74 -1.68
C MET A 167 21.83 7.06 -2.10
N LYS A 168 21.47 8.16 -1.44
CA LYS A 168 22.13 9.47 -1.58
C LYS A 168 23.20 9.62 -0.50
N ALA A 169 24.41 10.02 -0.88
CA ALA A 169 25.49 10.35 0.05
C ALA A 169 25.20 11.69 0.75
N LEU A 170 25.26 11.71 2.07
CA LEU A 170 25.03 12.90 2.90
C LEU A 170 26.33 13.61 3.30
N THR A 171 27.47 12.95 3.07
CA THR A 171 28.83 13.43 3.27
C THR A 171 29.75 12.80 2.22
N ASP A 172 31.02 13.20 2.17
CA ASP A 172 32.02 12.58 1.30
C ASP A 172 32.44 11.22 1.86
N LEU A 173 32.35 10.17 1.03
CA LEU A 173 32.49 8.78 1.44
C LEU A 173 33.52 8.02 0.58
N ILE A 174 34.16 7.05 1.20
CA ILE A 174 34.85 5.94 0.53
C ILE A 174 34.00 4.70 0.76
N CYS A 175 33.36 4.23 -0.30
CA CYS A 175 32.45 3.09 -0.27
C CYS A 175 33.16 1.84 -0.80
N VAL A 176 32.63 0.67 -0.45
CA VAL A 176 33.04 -0.62 -1.01
C VAL A 176 31.81 -1.51 -1.14
N ASN A 177 31.75 -2.24 -2.26
CA ASN A 177 30.80 -3.33 -2.45
C ASN A 177 31.54 -4.63 -2.72
N THR A 178 31.01 -5.72 -2.19
CA THR A 178 31.39 -7.10 -2.57
C THR A 178 30.36 -7.68 -3.54
N ALA A 179 30.79 -8.67 -4.32
CA ALA A 179 29.90 -9.70 -4.84
C ALA A 179 30.18 -10.96 -4.01
N CYS A 180 29.30 -11.26 -3.05
CA CYS A 180 29.49 -12.33 -2.07
C CYS A 180 29.85 -13.68 -2.73
N PRO A 181 30.94 -14.36 -2.32
CA PRO A 181 31.34 -15.65 -2.87
C PRO A 181 30.60 -16.86 -2.27
N ASP A 182 29.72 -16.65 -1.29
CA ASP A 182 29.12 -17.74 -0.54
C ASP A 182 28.25 -18.64 -1.43
N ASP A 183 28.71 -19.87 -1.64
CA ASP A 183 28.03 -20.92 -2.39
C ASP A 183 27.67 -22.14 -1.52
N ILE A 184 27.91 -22.06 -0.21
CA ILE A 184 27.61 -23.14 0.74
C ILE A 184 26.27 -22.94 1.45
N ASP A 185 25.83 -21.69 1.58
CA ASP A 185 24.56 -21.29 2.16
C ASP A 185 23.58 -20.79 1.08
N PRO A 186 22.24 -20.82 1.32
CA PRO A 186 21.24 -20.44 0.33
C PRO A 186 21.27 -18.97 -0.08
N VAL A 187 22.05 -18.12 0.59
CA VAL A 187 21.99 -16.66 0.49
C VAL A 187 22.19 -16.12 -0.92
N ASN A 188 22.99 -16.80 -1.76
CA ASN A 188 23.19 -16.46 -3.17
C ASN A 188 22.46 -17.41 -4.14
N GLY A 189 21.47 -18.15 -3.66
CA GLY A 189 20.83 -19.24 -4.42
C GLY A 189 21.82 -20.33 -4.86
N TRP A 190 22.91 -20.53 -4.09
CA TRP A 190 24.03 -21.44 -4.39
C TRP A 190 24.76 -21.15 -5.72
N ASN A 191 24.54 -19.98 -6.31
CA ASN A 191 25.18 -19.59 -7.57
C ASN A 191 25.63 -18.14 -7.49
N PRO A 192 26.79 -17.87 -6.87
CA PRO A 192 27.34 -16.52 -6.82
C PRO A 192 27.51 -15.90 -8.21
N THR A 193 27.02 -14.68 -8.38
CA THR A 193 27.13 -13.87 -9.60
C THR A 193 27.71 -12.49 -9.30
N ASP A 194 27.84 -11.67 -10.35
CA ASP A 194 28.40 -10.33 -10.23
C ASP A 194 27.39 -9.33 -9.62
N ILE A 195 27.93 -8.29 -8.96
CA ILE A 195 27.19 -7.10 -8.54
C ILE A 195 27.58 -5.93 -9.43
N HIS A 196 26.61 -5.08 -9.76
CA HIS A 196 26.85 -3.87 -10.53
C HIS A 196 26.58 -2.64 -9.67
N VAL A 197 27.53 -1.70 -9.66
CA VAL A 197 27.41 -0.44 -8.91
C VAL A 197 27.45 0.73 -9.88
N ARG A 198 26.52 1.67 -9.74
CA ARG A 198 26.51 2.94 -10.47
C ARG A 198 26.55 4.10 -9.51
N VAL A 199 27.41 5.09 -9.81
CA VAL A 199 27.44 6.38 -9.09
C VAL A 199 26.91 7.47 -10.02
N TYR A 200 25.83 8.11 -9.57
CA TYR A 200 25.16 9.20 -10.26
C TYR A 200 25.52 10.54 -9.61
N ASN A 201 25.64 11.58 -10.43
CA ASN A 201 25.93 12.93 -9.95
C ASN A 201 24.72 13.47 -9.15
N GLU A 202 24.92 14.48 -8.31
CA GLU A 202 23.86 15.13 -7.51
C GLU A 202 22.67 15.63 -8.35
N ASP A 203 22.93 16.15 -9.55
CA ASP A 203 21.89 16.68 -10.45
C ASP A 203 21.04 15.58 -11.13
N SER A 204 21.32 14.31 -10.84
CA SER A 204 20.55 13.20 -11.39
C SER A 204 19.17 13.16 -10.74
N HIS A 205 18.11 13.20 -11.56
CA HIS A 205 16.75 13.16 -11.06
C HIS A 205 16.35 11.74 -10.62
N ILE A 206 16.63 11.40 -9.37
CA ILE A 206 16.25 10.13 -8.73
C ILE A 206 15.18 10.42 -7.67
N PRO A 207 13.89 10.18 -7.97
CA PRO A 207 12.81 10.49 -7.04
C PRO A 207 12.77 9.48 -5.89
N LYS A 208 12.38 9.96 -4.70
CA LYS A 208 12.01 9.09 -3.58
C LYS A 208 10.82 8.24 -3.98
N SER A 209 10.94 6.93 -3.82
CA SER A 209 9.87 6.01 -4.19
C SER A 209 9.98 4.68 -3.43
N ILE A 210 8.83 4.05 -3.23
CA ILE A 210 8.72 2.73 -2.62
C ILE A 210 8.35 1.74 -3.73
N VAL A 211 8.85 0.53 -3.66
CA VAL A 211 8.49 -0.51 -4.62
C VAL A 211 7.07 -1.03 -4.36
N HIS A 212 6.29 -1.15 -5.43
CA HIS A 212 5.01 -1.86 -5.46
C HIS A 212 5.11 -2.99 -6.48
N ARG A 213 4.83 -4.22 -6.04
CA ARG A 213 4.65 -5.37 -6.92
C ARG A 213 3.21 -5.84 -6.78
N PRO A 214 2.36 -5.60 -7.79
CA PRO A 214 0.98 -6.10 -7.76
C PRO A 214 0.90 -7.60 -7.49
N TYR A 215 1.91 -8.34 -7.99
CA TYR A 215 1.98 -9.78 -7.92
C TYR A 215 3.39 -10.27 -7.62
N VAL A 216 3.51 -11.49 -7.10
CA VAL A 216 4.81 -12.14 -6.89
C VAL A 216 5.65 -12.09 -8.16
N GLU A 217 5.13 -12.47 -9.33
CA GLU A 217 5.92 -12.47 -10.58
C GLU A 217 6.03 -11.09 -11.28
N SER A 218 5.45 -10.02 -10.73
CA SER A 218 5.49 -8.70 -11.39
C SER A 218 6.85 -8.02 -11.31
N GLU A 219 7.21 -7.31 -12.39
CA GLU A 219 8.26 -6.29 -12.33
C GLU A 219 7.96 -5.24 -11.26
N ALA A 220 9.02 -4.66 -10.70
CA ALA A 220 8.93 -3.59 -9.71
C ALA A 220 8.31 -2.34 -10.32
N ASN A 221 7.24 -1.82 -9.71
CA ASN A 221 6.71 -0.50 -10.04
C ASN A 221 7.04 0.46 -8.90
N MET A 222 7.83 1.48 -9.18
CA MET A 222 8.12 2.50 -8.18
C MET A 222 6.92 3.42 -7.95
N THR A 223 6.69 3.83 -6.71
CA THR A 223 5.67 4.83 -6.36
C THR A 223 5.88 6.11 -7.17
N LYS A 224 4.78 6.67 -7.66
CA LYS A 224 4.75 7.89 -8.47
C LYS A 224 3.92 8.97 -7.81
N GLU A 225 4.13 10.19 -8.26
CA GLU A 225 3.22 11.28 -7.96
C GLU A 225 1.88 11.08 -8.68
N SER A 226 0.78 11.41 -8.00
CA SER A 226 -0.54 11.44 -8.64
C SER A 226 -0.65 12.64 -9.59
N ALA A 227 -1.69 12.64 -10.43
CA ALA A 227 -1.97 13.78 -11.31
C ALA A 227 -2.24 15.08 -10.54
N PHE A 228 -2.61 14.99 -9.27
CA PHE A 228 -2.94 16.13 -8.40
C PHE A 228 -1.78 16.52 -7.47
N HIS A 229 -0.66 15.77 -7.48
CA HIS A 229 0.45 15.96 -6.55
C HIS A 229 0.99 17.39 -6.54
N SER A 230 1.14 18.03 -7.71
CA SER A 230 1.60 19.43 -7.81
C SER A 230 0.71 20.47 -7.11
N ARG A 231 -0.52 20.09 -6.73
CA ARG A 231 -1.44 20.89 -5.92
C ARG A 231 -1.38 20.46 -4.46
N THR A 232 -1.46 19.16 -4.19
CA THR A 232 -1.52 18.65 -2.82
C THR A 232 -0.19 18.81 -2.08
N SER A 233 0.96 18.67 -2.75
CA SER A 233 2.29 18.84 -2.14
C SER A 233 2.62 20.29 -1.74
N LYS A 234 1.84 21.27 -2.22
CA LYS A 234 1.92 22.66 -1.75
C LYS A 234 1.18 22.87 -0.42
N LEU A 235 0.32 21.93 -0.05
CA LEU A 235 -0.58 22.04 1.10
C LEU A 235 -0.16 21.13 2.25
N THR A 236 0.72 20.15 2.00
CA THR A 236 1.27 19.26 3.02
C THR A 236 2.55 18.61 2.53
N ASN A 237 3.35 18.11 3.49
CA ASN A 237 4.43 17.15 3.24
C ASN A 237 4.09 15.75 3.79
N SER A 238 2.88 15.54 4.31
CA SER A 238 2.39 14.30 4.90
C SER A 238 1.80 13.40 3.81
N PHE A 239 2.58 12.42 3.36
CA PHE A 239 2.18 11.47 2.32
C PHE A 239 2.48 10.03 2.74
N SER A 240 1.55 9.14 2.41
CA SER A 240 1.75 7.69 2.47
C SER A 240 1.67 7.09 1.08
N VAL A 241 2.17 5.86 0.99
CA VAL A 241 2.07 5.06 -0.23
C VAL A 241 0.72 4.39 -0.27
N ALA A 242 -0.07 4.75 -1.29
CA ALA A 242 -1.29 4.06 -1.65
C ALA A 242 -1.03 3.25 -2.94
N ARG A 243 -0.58 2.00 -2.77
CA ARG A 243 -0.08 1.12 -3.85
C ARG A 243 1.12 1.74 -4.59
N ASP A 244 0.89 2.28 -5.78
CA ASP A 244 1.91 2.87 -6.66
C ASP A 244 1.86 4.40 -6.69
N LEU A 245 1.09 5.05 -5.80
CA LEU A 245 1.00 6.51 -5.74
C LEU A 245 1.26 7.07 -4.34
N TRP A 246 1.86 8.27 -4.30
CA TRP A 246 1.92 9.12 -3.11
C TRP A 246 0.60 9.87 -2.93
N LEU A 247 -0.11 9.62 -1.83
CA LEU A 247 -1.36 10.32 -1.47
C LEU A 247 -1.24 10.97 -0.09
N ALA A 248 -1.91 12.11 0.09
CA ALA A 248 -1.84 12.88 1.32
C ALA A 248 -2.57 12.18 2.47
N ASP A 249 -1.95 12.10 3.64
CA ASP A 249 -2.56 11.53 4.84
C ASP A 249 -3.46 12.54 5.57
N HIS A 250 -3.01 13.78 5.61
CA HIS A 250 -3.75 14.96 6.08
C HIS A 250 -3.10 16.22 5.50
N TYR A 251 -3.73 17.37 5.69
CA TYR A 251 -3.24 18.69 5.27
C TYR A 251 -2.90 19.56 6.47
N ASP A 252 -1.72 20.18 6.46
CA ASP A 252 -1.11 20.81 7.64
C ASP A 252 -1.96 21.95 8.24
N ALA A 253 -2.75 22.64 7.40
CA ALA A 253 -3.58 23.76 7.81
C ALA A 253 -4.81 23.36 8.65
N THR A 254 -5.28 22.13 8.50
CA THR A 254 -6.54 21.64 9.11
C THR A 254 -6.31 20.42 9.99
N GLY A 255 -5.40 19.54 9.60
CA GLY A 255 -5.23 18.23 10.22
C GLY A 255 -6.46 17.33 10.04
N ALA A 256 -6.31 16.05 10.38
CA ALA A 256 -7.33 15.04 10.09
C ALA A 256 -8.68 15.27 10.79
N ILE A 257 -8.69 15.86 12.00
CA ILE A 257 -9.92 16.07 12.77
C ILE A 257 -10.79 17.18 12.16
N ASP A 258 -10.20 18.30 11.72
CA ASP A 258 -11.00 19.36 11.09
C ASP A 258 -11.46 18.93 9.70
N GLU A 259 -10.61 18.24 8.93
CA GLU A 259 -10.99 17.64 7.64
C GLU A 259 -12.23 16.73 7.76
N TYR A 260 -12.26 15.90 8.80
CA TYR A 260 -13.41 15.06 9.14
C TYR A 260 -14.70 15.89 9.35
N TRP A 261 -14.60 17.01 10.08
CA TRP A 261 -15.74 17.89 10.33
C TRP A 261 -16.17 18.63 9.06
N TYR A 262 -15.23 19.11 8.25
CA TYR A 262 -15.52 19.72 6.96
C TYR A 262 -16.24 18.76 6.00
N CYS A 263 -15.89 17.47 6.01
CA CYS A 263 -16.62 16.45 5.25
C CYS A 263 -18.08 16.32 5.73
N SER A 264 -18.29 16.35 7.05
CA SER A 264 -19.62 16.18 7.67
C SER A 264 -20.53 17.40 7.47
N GLN A 265 -19.96 18.61 7.53
CA GLN A 265 -20.70 19.87 7.67
C GLN A 265 -20.63 20.74 6.41
N GLY A 266 -19.72 20.43 5.48
CA GLY A 266 -19.45 21.23 4.29
C GLY A 266 -19.18 20.35 3.07
N VAL A 267 -18.02 20.57 2.44
CA VAL A 267 -17.57 19.80 1.27
C VAL A 267 -16.06 19.63 1.29
N THR A 268 -15.63 18.44 0.92
CA THR A 268 -14.23 18.06 0.81
C THR A 268 -13.90 17.57 -0.59
N ILE A 269 -12.63 17.70 -0.96
CA ILE A 269 -12.04 17.12 -2.17
C ILE A 269 -10.90 16.20 -1.77
N GLN A 270 -10.90 14.98 -2.31
CA GLN A 270 -9.88 13.99 -2.00
C GLN A 270 -9.36 13.34 -3.28
N ASP A 271 -8.04 13.15 -3.35
CA ASP A 271 -7.39 12.37 -4.39
C ASP A 271 -7.56 10.87 -4.13
N MET A 272 -8.39 10.22 -4.94
CA MET A 272 -8.69 8.80 -4.88
C MET A 272 -8.08 8.06 -6.09
N SER A 273 -7.02 8.61 -6.68
CA SER A 273 -6.42 8.11 -7.92
C SER A 273 -5.82 6.71 -7.77
N SER A 274 -5.41 6.31 -6.57
CA SER A 274 -4.86 4.98 -6.30
C SER A 274 -5.86 3.86 -6.57
N LEU A 275 -7.18 4.14 -6.53
CA LEU A 275 -8.22 3.14 -6.81
C LEU A 275 -8.02 2.54 -8.21
N ARG A 276 -8.05 1.21 -8.32
CA ARG A 276 -7.88 0.53 -9.61
C ARG A 276 -9.14 0.67 -10.44
N LYS A 277 -8.97 0.96 -11.73
CA LYS A 277 -10.06 1.04 -12.69
C LYS A 277 -9.76 0.15 -13.89
N TYR A 278 -10.70 -0.71 -14.23
CA TYR A 278 -10.62 -1.58 -15.40
C TYR A 278 -11.80 -1.34 -16.31
N ASP A 279 -11.55 -1.11 -17.59
CA ASP A 279 -12.58 -1.19 -18.61
C ASP A 279 -12.68 -2.65 -19.09
N ILE A 280 -13.90 -3.19 -19.00
CA ILE A 280 -14.27 -4.52 -19.47
C ILE A 280 -15.14 -4.33 -20.70
N ALA A 281 -14.55 -4.57 -21.87
CA ALA A 281 -15.15 -4.22 -23.15
C ALA A 281 -15.20 -5.41 -24.11
N GLY A 282 -16.35 -5.65 -24.75
CA GLY A 282 -16.51 -6.73 -25.72
C GLY A 282 -17.94 -7.30 -25.73
N THR A 283 -18.24 -8.11 -26.74
CA THR A 283 -19.56 -8.74 -26.88
C THR A 283 -19.88 -9.67 -25.72
N ASP A 284 -18.86 -10.31 -25.13
CA ASP A 284 -19.01 -11.21 -23.99
C ASP A 284 -18.73 -10.55 -22.63
N ALA A 285 -18.60 -9.22 -22.57
CA ALA A 285 -18.27 -8.50 -21.32
C ALA A 285 -19.29 -8.77 -20.20
N GLU A 286 -20.58 -8.67 -20.50
CA GLU A 286 -21.65 -8.95 -19.53
C GLU A 286 -21.61 -10.41 -19.07
N LYS A 287 -21.34 -11.35 -19.98
CA LYS A 287 -21.23 -12.78 -19.66
C LYS A 287 -20.05 -13.06 -18.72
N LEU A 288 -18.88 -12.47 -18.98
CA LEU A 288 -17.72 -12.58 -18.09
C LEU A 288 -18.06 -12.07 -16.68
N LEU A 289 -18.63 -10.87 -16.60
CA LEU A 289 -18.98 -10.24 -15.32
C LEU A 289 -20.07 -11.03 -14.60
N GLN A 290 -21.03 -11.60 -15.34
CA GLN A 290 -22.04 -12.49 -14.78
C GLN A 290 -21.43 -13.76 -14.19
N LEU A 291 -20.33 -14.29 -14.72
CA LEU A 291 -19.66 -15.46 -14.12
C LEU A 291 -18.85 -15.09 -12.86
N CYS A 292 -18.16 -13.94 -12.88
CA CYS A 292 -17.18 -13.60 -11.85
C CYS A 292 -17.76 -12.84 -10.65
N MET A 293 -18.87 -12.12 -10.83
CA MET A 293 -19.40 -11.21 -9.81
C MET A 293 -20.55 -11.81 -9.02
N THR A 294 -20.63 -11.48 -7.73
CA THR A 294 -21.68 -11.96 -6.82
C THR A 294 -23.05 -11.31 -7.06
N ARG A 295 -23.11 -10.23 -7.83
CA ARG A 295 -24.36 -9.56 -8.24
C ARG A 295 -24.85 -10.02 -9.61
N ASP A 296 -26.15 -9.91 -9.82
CA ASP A 296 -26.77 -10.15 -11.12
C ASP A 296 -26.62 -8.93 -12.04
N ILE A 297 -25.71 -9.06 -13.01
CA ILE A 297 -25.30 -7.99 -13.93
C ILE A 297 -26.35 -7.78 -15.03
N HIS A 298 -27.20 -8.77 -15.32
CA HIS A 298 -28.31 -8.61 -16.26
C HIS A 298 -29.30 -7.52 -15.82
N LYS A 299 -29.43 -7.31 -14.50
CA LYS A 299 -30.29 -6.26 -13.93
C LYS A 299 -29.65 -4.87 -13.95
N LEU A 300 -28.35 -4.77 -14.26
CA LEU A 300 -27.62 -3.51 -14.25
C LEU A 300 -27.92 -2.71 -15.52
N SER A 301 -28.67 -1.62 -15.38
CA SER A 301 -28.95 -0.69 -16.47
C SER A 301 -27.74 0.17 -16.84
N ILE A 302 -27.69 0.65 -18.09
CA ILE A 302 -26.69 1.64 -18.52
C ILE A 302 -26.78 2.88 -17.61
N ASN A 303 -25.63 3.49 -17.33
CA ASN A 303 -25.45 4.62 -16.43
C ASN A 303 -25.78 4.33 -14.96
N ARG A 304 -25.80 3.05 -14.57
CA ARG A 304 -25.90 2.62 -13.17
C ARG A 304 -24.66 1.86 -12.74
N GLY A 305 -24.38 1.99 -11.45
CA GLY A 305 -23.38 1.25 -10.71
C GLY A 305 -24.03 0.20 -9.81
N VAL A 306 -23.27 -0.84 -9.49
CA VAL A 306 -23.60 -1.78 -8.41
C VAL A 306 -22.34 -2.13 -7.65
N TYR A 307 -22.43 -2.12 -6.33
CA TYR A 307 -21.39 -2.67 -5.47
C TYR A 307 -21.47 -4.20 -5.48
N SER A 308 -20.36 -4.84 -5.81
CA SER A 308 -20.27 -6.30 -6.01
C SER A 308 -18.94 -6.83 -5.48
N LEU A 309 -18.82 -8.14 -5.37
CA LEU A 309 -17.60 -8.83 -4.99
C LEU A 309 -17.12 -9.71 -6.15
N ILE A 310 -15.82 -9.99 -6.17
CA ILE A 310 -15.23 -11.13 -6.88
C ILE A 310 -14.74 -12.10 -5.80
N CYS A 311 -15.14 -13.37 -5.91
CA CYS A 311 -14.79 -14.41 -4.95
C CYS A 311 -13.97 -15.52 -5.60
N SER A 312 -13.21 -16.25 -4.78
CA SER A 312 -12.63 -17.53 -5.16
C SER A 312 -13.71 -18.62 -5.25
N ASP A 313 -13.35 -19.78 -5.79
CA ASP A 313 -14.21 -20.98 -5.78
C ASP A 313 -14.51 -21.48 -4.35
N THR A 314 -13.65 -21.18 -3.38
CA THR A 314 -13.85 -21.42 -1.94
C THR A 314 -14.73 -20.37 -1.26
N GLY A 315 -15.17 -19.33 -1.97
CA GLY A 315 -16.04 -18.28 -1.44
C GLY A 315 -15.29 -17.15 -0.72
N TYR A 316 -13.96 -17.17 -0.69
CA TYR A 316 -13.17 -16.07 -0.12
C TYR A 316 -13.28 -14.83 -0.98
N VAL A 317 -13.36 -13.66 -0.35
CA VAL A 317 -13.42 -12.38 -1.06
C VAL A 317 -12.04 -12.05 -1.59
N ILE A 318 -11.92 -12.05 -2.91
CA ILE A 318 -10.68 -11.68 -3.60
C ILE A 318 -10.57 -10.16 -3.64
N ASP A 319 -11.66 -9.50 -4.01
CA ASP A 319 -11.74 -8.04 -4.12
C ASP A 319 -13.19 -7.58 -4.10
N ASP A 320 -13.38 -6.31 -3.78
CA ASP A 320 -14.67 -5.62 -3.80
C ASP A 320 -14.58 -4.34 -4.62
N GLY A 321 -15.74 -3.76 -4.94
CA GLY A 321 -15.76 -2.54 -5.72
C GLY A 321 -17.12 -2.21 -6.33
N THR A 322 -17.11 -1.19 -7.17
CA THR A 322 -18.31 -0.73 -7.89
C THR A 322 -18.15 -0.97 -9.39
N LEU A 323 -19.09 -1.72 -9.96
CA LEU A 323 -19.20 -1.93 -11.41
C LEU A 323 -20.18 -0.93 -12.00
N PHE A 324 -19.73 -0.11 -12.94
CA PHE A 324 -20.58 0.78 -13.73
C PHE A 324 -20.82 0.22 -15.14
N ARG A 325 -22.07 0.19 -15.60
CA ARG A 325 -22.40 -0.14 -17.00
C ARG A 325 -22.41 1.13 -17.84
N LEU A 326 -21.44 1.28 -18.74
CA LEU A 326 -21.28 2.48 -19.57
C LEU A 326 -22.02 2.37 -20.90
N SER A 327 -22.13 1.16 -21.45
CA SER A 327 -22.92 0.85 -22.64
C SER A 327 -23.38 -0.62 -22.63
N ASN A 328 -23.89 -1.13 -23.74
CA ASN A 328 -24.25 -2.54 -23.86
C ASN A 328 -23.04 -3.49 -23.71
N HIS A 329 -21.85 -3.05 -24.12
CA HIS A 329 -20.65 -3.89 -24.21
C HIS A 329 -19.44 -3.29 -23.51
N VAL A 330 -19.63 -2.25 -22.70
CA VAL A 330 -18.55 -1.60 -21.95
C VAL A 330 -18.98 -1.38 -20.52
N PHE A 331 -18.19 -1.92 -19.60
CA PHE A 331 -18.34 -1.77 -18.17
C PHE A 331 -17.05 -1.24 -17.58
N ARG A 332 -17.14 -0.56 -16.44
CA ARG A 332 -15.99 -0.09 -15.69
C ARG A 332 -16.04 -0.64 -14.27
N TRP A 333 -15.00 -1.37 -13.90
CA TRP A 333 -14.81 -1.93 -12.57
C TRP A 333 -13.84 -1.07 -11.77
N CYS A 334 -14.34 -0.39 -10.74
CA CYS A 334 -13.55 0.41 -9.81
C CYS A 334 -13.36 -0.37 -8.51
N CYS A 335 -12.13 -0.75 -8.18
CA CYS A 335 -11.82 -1.74 -7.14
C CYS A 335 -10.48 -1.50 -6.44
N GLY A 336 -10.23 -2.27 -5.38
CA GLY A 336 -9.06 -2.12 -4.52
C GLY A 336 -7.79 -2.80 -5.03
N SER A 337 -7.91 -3.84 -5.87
CA SER A 337 -6.80 -4.73 -6.18
C SER A 337 -6.63 -5.03 -7.67
N GLU A 338 -5.37 -5.23 -8.06
CA GLU A 338 -5.01 -5.75 -9.37
C GLU A 338 -5.51 -7.18 -9.58
N GLU A 339 -5.69 -7.95 -8.50
CA GLU A 339 -6.13 -9.35 -8.55
C GLU A 339 -7.47 -9.52 -9.28
N SER A 340 -8.38 -8.55 -9.15
CA SER A 340 -9.62 -8.47 -9.93
C SER A 340 -9.38 -8.69 -11.43
N ALA A 341 -8.40 -7.99 -12.01
CA ALA A 341 -8.13 -8.07 -13.44
C ALA A 341 -7.50 -9.40 -13.84
N ARG A 342 -6.66 -9.98 -12.98
CA ARG A 342 -6.11 -11.32 -13.21
C ARG A 342 -7.22 -12.36 -13.27
N GLN A 343 -8.11 -12.37 -12.27
CA GLN A 343 -9.23 -13.31 -12.21
C GLN A 343 -10.15 -13.17 -13.42
N LEU A 344 -10.52 -11.94 -13.78
CA LEU A 344 -11.34 -11.67 -14.97
C LEU A 344 -10.68 -12.18 -16.26
N LYS A 345 -9.37 -11.96 -16.43
CA LYS A 345 -8.63 -12.46 -17.61
C LYS A 345 -8.54 -13.98 -17.65
N ALA A 346 -8.21 -14.62 -16.53
CA ALA A 346 -8.12 -16.07 -16.43
C ALA A 346 -9.46 -16.75 -16.76
N VAL A 347 -10.58 -16.19 -16.28
CA VAL A 347 -11.91 -16.70 -16.62
C VAL A 347 -12.25 -16.44 -18.09
N ALA A 348 -11.94 -15.26 -18.63
CA ALA A 348 -12.15 -14.97 -20.05
C ALA A 348 -11.42 -15.96 -20.95
N GLU A 349 -10.17 -16.27 -20.66
CA GLU A 349 -9.35 -17.27 -21.38
C GLU A 349 -9.94 -18.67 -21.25
N LYS A 350 -10.24 -19.12 -20.03
CA LYS A 350 -10.82 -20.44 -19.74
C LYS A 350 -12.10 -20.70 -20.53
N TYR A 351 -12.98 -19.69 -20.62
CA TYR A 351 -14.26 -19.80 -21.32
C TYR A 351 -14.22 -19.29 -22.77
N LYS A 352 -13.04 -18.92 -23.29
CA LYS A 352 -12.84 -18.40 -24.66
C LYS A 352 -13.77 -17.23 -25.01
N LEU A 353 -13.94 -16.31 -24.07
CA LEU A 353 -14.82 -15.15 -24.22
C LEU A 353 -14.13 -14.05 -25.03
N ILE A 354 -14.90 -13.37 -25.89
CA ILE A 354 -14.42 -12.22 -26.67
C ILE A 354 -14.62 -10.95 -25.83
N VAL A 355 -13.61 -10.66 -25.00
CA VAL A 355 -13.62 -9.55 -24.04
C VAL A 355 -12.21 -9.06 -23.76
N TRP A 356 -12.08 -7.75 -23.59
CA TRP A 356 -10.86 -7.04 -23.22
C TRP A 356 -10.99 -6.53 -21.78
N VAL A 357 -9.98 -6.79 -20.95
CA VAL A 357 -9.88 -6.25 -19.59
C VAL A 357 -8.67 -5.32 -19.54
N LYS A 358 -8.93 -4.01 -19.61
CA LYS A 358 -7.89 -2.97 -19.71
C LYS A 358 -7.81 -2.15 -18.44
N GLY A 359 -6.66 -2.17 -17.76
CA GLY A 359 -6.37 -1.27 -16.63
C GLY A 359 -6.10 0.15 -17.10
N LEU A 360 -6.63 1.14 -16.39
CA LEU A 360 -6.51 2.56 -16.73
C LEU A 360 -5.37 3.27 -15.97
N TRP A 361 -5.00 2.78 -14.79
CA TRP A 361 -3.84 3.29 -14.02
C TRP A 361 -3.83 4.83 -13.93
N SER A 362 -2.66 5.45 -14.16
CA SER A 362 -2.47 6.91 -14.15
C SER A 362 -3.21 7.65 -15.27
N SER A 363 -3.75 6.95 -16.28
CA SER A 363 -4.53 7.58 -17.35
C SER A 363 -5.91 8.03 -16.89
N MET A 364 -6.39 7.55 -15.74
CA MET A 364 -7.69 7.93 -15.18
C MET A 364 -7.60 8.32 -13.70
N PRO A 365 -7.11 9.53 -13.39
CA PRO A 365 -7.17 10.10 -12.06
C PRO A 365 -8.62 10.18 -11.55
N ASN A 366 -8.78 10.12 -10.23
CA ASN A 366 -10.08 10.12 -9.57
C ASN A 366 -10.10 11.12 -8.41
N LEU A 367 -11.16 11.92 -8.33
CA LEU A 367 -11.43 12.80 -7.20
C LEU A 367 -12.74 12.43 -6.54
N ALA A 368 -12.74 12.33 -5.22
CA ALA A 368 -13.97 12.22 -4.43
C ALA A 368 -14.36 13.60 -3.89
N ILE A 369 -15.56 14.06 -4.22
CA ILE A 369 -16.15 15.31 -3.74
C ILE A 369 -17.26 14.94 -2.75
N GLN A 370 -16.97 15.03 -1.46
CA GLN A 370 -17.79 14.42 -0.41
C GLN A 370 -18.23 15.48 0.61
N GLY A 371 -19.48 15.37 1.08
CA GLY A 371 -20.07 16.23 2.10
C GLY A 371 -21.41 16.84 1.67
N THR A 372 -22.11 17.43 2.64
CA THR A 372 -23.48 17.96 2.46
C THR A 372 -23.58 19.06 1.41
N LYS A 373 -22.48 19.78 1.12
CA LYS A 373 -22.40 20.85 0.09
C LYS A 373 -21.85 20.39 -1.26
N SER A 374 -21.52 19.10 -1.41
CA SER A 374 -20.97 18.56 -2.67
C SER A 374 -21.88 18.78 -3.88
N ARG A 375 -23.19 18.56 -3.73
CA ARG A 375 -24.17 18.80 -4.79
C ARG A 375 -24.30 20.28 -5.14
N ASP A 376 -24.39 21.14 -4.14
CA ASP A 376 -24.53 22.60 -4.33
C ASP A 376 -23.32 23.15 -5.10
N LEU A 377 -22.11 22.72 -4.72
CA LEU A 377 -20.89 23.05 -5.43
C LEU A 377 -20.94 22.56 -6.88
N LEU A 378 -21.15 21.26 -7.09
CA LEU A 378 -21.10 20.67 -8.41
C LEU A 378 -22.17 21.24 -9.35
N SER A 379 -23.32 21.68 -8.83
CA SER A 379 -24.38 22.30 -9.65
C SER A 379 -23.93 23.56 -10.38
N LYS A 380 -22.90 24.26 -9.87
CA LYS A 380 -22.34 25.46 -10.52
C LYS A 380 -21.42 25.16 -11.69
N ILE A 381 -20.79 24.00 -11.70
CA ILE A 381 -19.69 23.68 -12.63
C ILE A 381 -19.96 22.44 -13.48
N VAL A 382 -20.99 21.65 -13.17
CA VAL A 382 -21.32 20.44 -13.94
C VAL A 382 -22.29 20.78 -15.06
N PHE A 383 -21.81 20.66 -16.29
CA PHE A 383 -22.63 20.68 -17.48
C PHE A 383 -22.83 19.27 -18.02
N THR A 384 -24.07 18.89 -18.32
CA THR A 384 -24.42 17.62 -18.98
C THR A 384 -25.12 17.88 -20.31
N GLN A 385 -24.79 17.09 -21.33
CA GLN A 385 -25.49 17.17 -22.62
C GLN A 385 -26.99 16.82 -22.46
N PRO A 386 -27.89 17.34 -23.32
CA PRO A 386 -29.34 17.11 -23.20
C PRO A 386 -29.79 15.64 -23.17
N ASN A 387 -28.99 14.74 -23.76
CA ASN A 387 -29.27 13.30 -23.78
C ASN A 387 -28.61 12.51 -22.64
N ARG A 388 -28.05 13.20 -21.64
CA ARG A 388 -27.40 12.61 -20.46
C ARG A 388 -28.16 13.00 -19.20
N PRO A 389 -28.21 12.11 -18.18
CA PRO A 389 -28.75 12.49 -16.88
C PRO A 389 -28.03 13.73 -16.34
N THR A 390 -28.80 14.73 -15.91
CA THR A 390 -28.28 15.91 -15.18
C THR A 390 -27.82 15.52 -13.79
N LEU A 391 -27.05 16.38 -13.12
CA LEU A 391 -26.52 16.16 -11.77
C LEU A 391 -27.62 15.73 -10.77
N GLU A 392 -28.78 16.39 -10.82
CA GLU A 392 -29.93 16.13 -9.93
C GLU A 392 -30.58 14.77 -10.21
N ASN A 393 -30.49 14.31 -11.46
CA ASN A 393 -31.11 13.08 -11.94
C ASN A 393 -30.17 11.87 -11.83
N VAL A 394 -28.88 12.07 -11.51
CA VAL A 394 -27.99 10.96 -11.15
C VAL A 394 -28.42 10.40 -9.80
N LYS A 395 -29.05 9.23 -9.82
CA LYS A 395 -29.46 8.49 -8.62
C LYS A 395 -28.24 7.92 -7.88
N TRP A 396 -28.40 7.55 -6.61
CA TRP A 396 -27.34 6.85 -5.85
C TRP A 396 -26.84 5.61 -6.61
N PHE A 397 -25.52 5.42 -6.73
CA PHE A 397 -24.89 4.49 -7.68
C PHE A 397 -25.37 4.71 -9.13
N GLY A 398 -25.43 5.97 -9.56
CA GLY A 398 -25.64 6.37 -10.94
C GLY A 398 -24.37 7.00 -11.49
N SER A 399 -24.25 7.02 -12.81
CA SER A 399 -23.15 7.68 -13.51
C SER A 399 -23.65 8.53 -14.66
N THR A 400 -22.90 9.57 -15.02
CA THR A 400 -23.14 10.37 -16.23
C THR A 400 -21.82 10.86 -16.80
N ILE A 401 -21.82 11.21 -18.08
CA ILE A 401 -20.69 11.93 -18.69
C ILE A 401 -21.02 13.42 -18.62
N ALA A 402 -20.16 14.16 -17.95
CA ALA A 402 -20.30 15.58 -17.68
C ALA A 402 -19.10 16.35 -18.23
N ARG A 403 -19.20 17.68 -18.22
CA ARG A 403 -18.15 18.63 -18.58
C ARG A 403 -18.11 19.78 -17.59
N LEU A 404 -16.96 20.44 -17.48
CA LEU A 404 -16.83 21.67 -16.69
C LEU A 404 -17.56 22.83 -17.38
N ASN A 405 -18.42 23.53 -16.65
CA ASN A 405 -19.13 24.77 -16.97
C ASN A 405 -20.06 24.73 -18.20
N ASP A 406 -19.57 24.26 -19.35
CA ASP A 406 -20.29 24.29 -20.62
C ASP A 406 -19.92 23.10 -21.55
N ARG A 407 -20.39 23.17 -22.80
CA ARG A 407 -20.20 22.13 -23.83
C ARG A 407 -18.75 21.93 -24.25
N ASN A 408 -17.90 22.94 -24.12
CA ASN A 408 -16.50 22.94 -24.56
C ASN A 408 -15.54 22.64 -23.42
N GLY A 409 -15.99 22.70 -22.16
CA GLY A 409 -15.15 22.37 -21.01
C GLY A 409 -14.71 20.91 -20.96
N GLU A 410 -13.72 20.66 -20.11
CA GLU A 410 -13.10 19.35 -19.91
C GLU A 410 -14.12 18.30 -19.51
N SER A 411 -14.08 17.14 -20.17
CA SER A 411 -15.01 16.05 -19.92
C SER A 411 -14.55 15.11 -18.82
N PHE A 412 -15.50 14.62 -18.04
CA PHE A 412 -15.26 13.62 -17.01
C PHE A 412 -16.49 12.72 -16.83
N MET A 413 -16.25 11.53 -16.28
CA MET A 413 -17.31 10.67 -15.78
C MET A 413 -17.60 11.05 -14.33
N LEU A 414 -18.84 11.41 -14.05
CA LEU A 414 -19.34 11.71 -12.72
C LEU A 414 -20.14 10.52 -12.20
N THR A 415 -19.89 10.09 -10.98
CA THR A 415 -20.68 9.06 -10.29
C THR A 415 -21.24 9.60 -8.99
N ARG A 416 -22.43 9.13 -8.59
CA ARG A 416 -22.97 9.39 -7.24
C ARG A 416 -22.63 8.23 -6.32
N SER A 417 -21.39 8.25 -5.84
CA SER A 417 -20.75 7.27 -4.95
C SER A 417 -19.78 7.98 -4.01
N GLY A 418 -19.26 7.24 -3.03
CA GLY A 418 -18.31 7.75 -2.05
C GLY A 418 -17.99 6.72 -0.99
N PHE A 419 -16.87 6.95 -0.29
CA PHE A 419 -16.35 6.06 0.75
C PHE A 419 -16.40 6.68 2.15
N THR A 420 -17.28 7.66 2.38
CA THR A 420 -17.39 8.42 3.64
C THR A 420 -18.71 8.22 4.38
N GLY A 421 -19.72 7.63 3.72
CA GLY A 421 -21.10 7.56 4.24
C GLY A 421 -21.91 8.86 4.10
N GLU A 422 -21.29 9.95 3.64
CA GLU A 422 -21.94 11.23 3.39
C GLU A 422 -22.50 11.31 1.95
N LEU A 423 -23.28 12.36 1.67
CA LEU A 423 -23.61 12.72 0.29
C LEU A 423 -22.30 13.03 -0.47
N GLY A 424 -22.14 12.49 -1.66
CA GLY A 424 -20.97 12.79 -2.46
C GLY A 424 -21.00 12.22 -3.87
N TYR A 425 -19.96 12.60 -4.60
CA TYR A 425 -19.74 12.23 -5.99
C TYR A 425 -18.27 11.87 -6.21
N GLU A 426 -18.00 11.09 -7.24
CA GLU A 426 -16.64 10.88 -7.72
C GLU A 426 -16.52 11.34 -9.17
N ILE A 427 -15.34 11.87 -9.51
CA ILE A 427 -14.99 12.40 -10.82
C ILE A 427 -13.80 11.62 -11.36
N PHE A 428 -14.04 10.87 -12.43
CA PHE A 428 -13.01 10.16 -13.19
C PHE A 428 -12.74 10.92 -14.48
N CYS A 429 -11.50 11.34 -14.70
CA CYS A 429 -11.13 12.21 -15.82
C CYS A 429 -9.89 11.69 -16.57
N ASP A 430 -9.61 12.28 -17.72
CA ASP A 430 -8.32 12.07 -18.38
C ASP A 430 -7.20 12.79 -17.61
N HIS A 431 -6.01 12.21 -17.60
CA HIS A 431 -4.83 12.78 -16.94
C HIS A 431 -4.56 14.22 -17.40
N SER A 432 -4.72 14.54 -18.68
CA SER A 432 -4.46 15.91 -19.19
C SER A 432 -5.42 16.95 -18.64
N SER A 433 -6.62 16.53 -18.24
CA SER A 433 -7.68 17.41 -17.73
C SER A 433 -7.66 17.54 -16.20
N ALA A 434 -6.90 16.69 -15.50
CA ALA A 434 -6.95 16.52 -14.05
C ALA A 434 -6.73 17.84 -13.28
N LEU A 435 -5.64 18.56 -13.57
CA LEU A 435 -5.33 19.81 -12.86
C LEU A 435 -6.36 20.91 -13.13
N LYS A 436 -6.89 21.00 -14.36
CA LYS A 436 -7.93 21.98 -14.69
C LYS A 436 -9.22 21.70 -13.92
N ILE A 437 -9.61 20.43 -13.82
CA ILE A 437 -10.76 19.98 -13.04
C ILE A 437 -10.56 20.29 -11.55
N TRP A 438 -9.40 19.95 -10.97
CA TRP A 438 -9.07 20.28 -9.60
C TRP A 438 -9.20 21.78 -9.32
N ASP A 439 -8.53 22.61 -10.14
CA ASP A 439 -8.50 24.06 -9.94
C ASP A 439 -9.90 24.67 -10.04
N THR A 440 -10.73 24.22 -10.99
CA THR A 440 -12.12 24.71 -11.14
C THR A 440 -13.01 24.28 -9.96
N ILE A 441 -12.86 23.05 -9.45
CA ILE A 441 -13.61 22.59 -8.27
C ILE A 441 -13.20 23.38 -7.03
N MET A 442 -11.90 23.58 -6.82
CA MET A 442 -11.38 24.36 -5.70
C MET A 442 -11.85 25.81 -5.74
N GLU A 443 -11.81 26.46 -6.91
CA GLU A 443 -12.28 27.83 -7.11
C GLU A 443 -13.78 27.97 -6.82
N ALA A 444 -14.62 27.15 -7.45
CA ALA A 444 -16.07 27.18 -7.22
C ALA A 444 -16.45 26.78 -5.78
N GLY A 445 -15.64 25.94 -5.15
CA GLY A 445 -15.82 25.46 -3.79
C GLY A 445 -15.49 26.47 -2.69
N GLN A 446 -14.80 27.59 -3.00
CA GLN A 446 -14.44 28.61 -2.00
C GLN A 446 -15.67 29.16 -1.28
N GLU A 447 -16.78 29.39 -2.01
CA GLU A 447 -18.05 29.85 -1.42
C GLU A 447 -18.65 28.85 -0.41
N PHE A 448 -18.31 27.57 -0.54
CA PHE A 448 -18.81 26.50 0.32
C PHE A 448 -17.78 26.05 1.37
N GLY A 449 -16.63 26.73 1.47
CA GLY A 449 -15.54 26.35 2.37
C GLY A 449 -14.90 25.00 2.01
N ILE A 450 -14.74 24.71 0.71
CA ILE A 450 -14.13 23.46 0.27
C ILE A 450 -12.76 23.25 0.91
N THR A 451 -12.56 22.05 1.44
CA THR A 451 -11.33 21.69 2.15
C THR A 451 -10.76 20.39 1.58
N PRO A 452 -9.47 20.33 1.21
CA PRO A 452 -8.82 19.07 0.86
C PRO A 452 -8.85 18.10 2.05
N MET A 453 -9.13 16.82 1.80
CA MET A 453 -9.20 15.79 2.83
C MET A 453 -8.22 14.65 2.52
N GLY A 454 -7.44 14.23 3.52
CA GLY A 454 -6.48 13.14 3.44
C GLY A 454 -7.01 11.79 3.91
N ASN A 455 -6.15 10.77 3.88
CA ASN A 455 -6.51 9.39 4.23
C ASN A 455 -6.91 9.21 5.70
N GLU A 456 -6.33 9.94 6.64
CA GLU A 456 -6.63 9.79 8.08
C GLU A 456 -8.09 10.16 8.39
N ALA A 457 -8.57 11.27 7.80
CA ALA A 457 -9.95 11.69 7.92
C ALA A 457 -10.92 10.74 7.20
N LEU A 458 -10.54 10.23 6.02
CA LEU A 458 -11.29 9.21 5.31
C LEU A 458 -11.43 7.93 6.13
N GLU A 459 -10.38 7.51 6.82
CA GLU A 459 -10.37 6.29 7.64
C GLU A 459 -11.36 6.40 8.80
N MET A 460 -11.42 7.56 9.47
CA MET A 460 -12.46 7.83 10.47
C MET A 460 -13.87 7.69 9.87
N LYS A 461 -14.10 8.32 8.71
CA LYS A 461 -15.41 8.33 8.05
C LYS A 461 -15.86 6.95 7.58
N ARG A 462 -14.97 6.19 6.96
CA ARG A 462 -15.30 4.88 6.39
C ARG A 462 -15.62 3.88 7.49
N ILE A 463 -14.90 3.92 8.61
CA ILE A 463 -15.17 3.03 9.76
C ILE A 463 -16.51 3.38 10.39
N GLU A 464 -16.80 4.66 10.62
CA GLU A 464 -18.12 5.10 11.11
C GLU A 464 -19.27 4.63 10.22
N ALA A 465 -19.07 4.69 8.91
CA ALA A 465 -20.03 4.25 7.89
C ALA A 465 -20.06 2.72 7.66
N GLY A 466 -19.24 1.94 8.38
CA GLY A 466 -19.16 0.49 8.24
C GLY A 466 -18.77 0.04 6.83
N LEU A 467 -17.80 0.73 6.23
CA LEU A 467 -17.28 0.45 4.91
C LEU A 467 -16.01 -0.40 5.01
N MET A 468 -16.00 -1.52 4.29
CA MET A 468 -14.94 -2.52 4.36
C MET A 468 -13.72 -2.08 3.55
N SER A 469 -12.53 -2.40 4.06
CA SER A 469 -11.27 -2.22 3.35
C SER A 469 -10.58 -3.56 3.11
N ALA A 470 -10.07 -3.74 1.90
CA ALA A 470 -9.27 -4.91 1.51
C ALA A 470 -8.00 -5.00 2.39
N GLY A 471 -7.67 -6.20 2.86
CA GLY A 471 -6.56 -6.43 3.77
C GLY A 471 -6.88 -6.17 5.25
N ALA A 472 -8.04 -5.57 5.56
CA ALA A 472 -8.52 -5.38 6.93
C ALA A 472 -9.73 -6.27 7.24
N GLU A 473 -10.89 -5.93 6.66
CA GLU A 473 -12.14 -6.65 6.94
C GLU A 473 -12.21 -7.98 6.19
N PHE A 474 -11.61 -8.04 5.01
CA PHE A 474 -11.47 -9.26 4.23
C PHE A 474 -10.03 -9.43 3.73
N THR A 475 -9.60 -10.68 3.71
CA THR A 475 -8.31 -11.18 3.24
C THR A 475 -8.55 -12.45 2.42
N PRO A 476 -7.56 -13.00 1.70
CA PRO A 476 -7.74 -14.18 0.83
C PRO A 476 -8.20 -15.48 1.52
N ASP A 477 -8.46 -15.46 2.82
CA ASP A 477 -8.96 -16.55 3.67
C ASP A 477 -10.30 -16.24 4.37
N VAL A 478 -10.92 -15.09 4.08
CA VAL A 478 -12.17 -14.62 4.70
C VAL A 478 -13.28 -14.59 3.65
N ASP A 479 -14.41 -15.22 3.95
CA ASP A 479 -15.58 -15.22 3.05
C ASP A 479 -16.46 -13.97 3.19
N ALA A 480 -17.37 -13.81 2.22
CA ALA A 480 -18.20 -12.62 2.12
C ALA A 480 -19.13 -12.40 3.33
N PHE A 481 -19.61 -13.46 3.99
CA PHE A 481 -20.49 -13.32 5.15
C PHE A 481 -19.69 -13.01 6.41
N GLU A 482 -18.54 -13.67 6.59
CA GLU A 482 -17.63 -13.37 7.70
C GLU A 482 -17.10 -11.92 7.63
N ALA A 483 -16.92 -11.39 6.42
CA ALA A 483 -16.49 -10.00 6.17
C ALA A 483 -17.61 -8.95 6.28
N GLY A 484 -18.86 -9.34 6.60
CA GLY A 484 -19.99 -8.40 6.62
C GLY A 484 -20.44 -7.91 5.23
N LEU A 485 -19.99 -8.55 4.16
CA LEU A 485 -20.26 -8.23 2.77
C LEU A 485 -21.43 -9.06 2.17
N GLY A 486 -22.12 -9.85 2.99
CA GLY A 486 -23.26 -10.67 2.55
C GLY A 486 -24.36 -9.89 1.82
N PHE A 487 -24.54 -8.59 2.12
CA PHE A 487 -25.48 -7.73 1.41
C PHE A 487 -25.17 -7.58 -0.09
N ALA A 488 -23.92 -7.81 -0.50
CA ALA A 488 -23.43 -7.72 -1.87
C ALA A 488 -23.50 -9.06 -2.64
N VAL A 489 -24.02 -10.12 -2.02
CA VAL A 489 -24.17 -11.45 -2.62
C VAL A 489 -25.62 -11.70 -3.01
N ASP A 490 -25.88 -11.91 -4.30
CA ASP A 490 -27.21 -12.32 -4.80
C ASP A 490 -27.29 -13.84 -4.89
N MET A 491 -27.66 -14.50 -3.79
CA MET A 491 -27.80 -15.97 -3.74
C MET A 491 -28.93 -16.52 -4.63
N LYS A 492 -29.81 -15.65 -5.16
CA LYS A 492 -30.86 -16.03 -6.11
C LYS A 492 -30.35 -16.16 -7.54
N LYS A 493 -29.13 -15.68 -7.81
CA LYS A 493 -28.47 -15.84 -9.10
C LYS A 493 -28.10 -17.32 -9.30
N ASP A 494 -28.38 -17.82 -10.50
CA ASP A 494 -28.20 -19.24 -10.83
C ASP A 494 -26.76 -19.72 -10.61
N TYR A 495 -25.78 -18.94 -11.07
CA TYR A 495 -24.37 -19.29 -10.94
C TYR A 495 -23.47 -18.06 -10.90
N PHE A 496 -22.44 -18.13 -10.06
CA PHE A 496 -21.23 -17.31 -10.11
C PHE A 496 -20.10 -18.08 -9.40
N ILE A 497 -18.85 -17.74 -9.68
CA ILE A 497 -17.68 -18.37 -9.04
C ILE A 497 -17.73 -18.14 -7.53
N GLY A 498 -17.69 -19.22 -6.75
CA GLY A 498 -17.77 -19.20 -5.29
C GLY A 498 -19.19 -19.35 -4.72
N ARG A 499 -20.24 -19.36 -5.55
CA ARG A 499 -21.65 -19.46 -5.09
C ARG A 499 -21.88 -20.64 -4.15
N ASP A 500 -21.48 -21.85 -4.55
CA ASP A 500 -21.76 -23.07 -3.78
C ASP A 500 -20.99 -23.10 -2.45
N ALA A 501 -19.79 -22.52 -2.41
CA ALA A 501 -19.04 -22.38 -1.17
C ALA A 501 -19.70 -21.36 -0.23
N LEU A 502 -20.12 -20.21 -0.76
CA LEU A 502 -20.85 -19.20 0.00
C LEU A 502 -22.20 -19.73 0.51
N GLU A 503 -22.92 -20.55 -0.26
CA GLU A 503 -24.15 -21.22 0.18
C GLU A 503 -23.88 -22.12 1.40
N ARG A 504 -22.82 -22.93 1.36
CA ARG A 504 -22.42 -23.76 2.49
C ARG A 504 -22.01 -22.94 3.71
N ASN A 505 -21.21 -21.89 3.52
CA ASN A 505 -20.71 -21.05 4.61
C ASN A 505 -21.85 -20.27 5.29
N MET A 506 -22.85 -19.83 4.51
CA MET A 506 -24.04 -19.15 5.03
C MET A 506 -24.88 -20.04 5.97
N LEU A 507 -24.90 -21.36 5.75
CA LEU A 507 -25.67 -22.30 6.57
C LEU A 507 -25.00 -22.62 7.92
N ALA A 508 -23.70 -22.38 8.05
CA ALA A 508 -22.92 -22.66 9.26
C ALA A 508 -21.85 -21.58 9.50
N PRO A 509 -22.25 -20.31 9.72
CA PRO A 509 -21.31 -19.23 9.95
C PRO A 509 -20.55 -19.46 11.25
N LYS A 510 -19.21 -19.41 11.18
CA LYS A 510 -18.34 -19.55 12.36
C LYS A 510 -17.98 -18.20 12.96
N LYS A 511 -17.73 -17.22 12.08
CA LYS A 511 -17.39 -15.86 12.47
C LYS A 511 -18.29 -14.85 11.77
N VAL A 512 -18.36 -13.66 12.32
CA VAL A 512 -19.13 -12.55 11.76
C VAL A 512 -18.43 -11.23 12.08
N LEU A 513 -18.56 -10.27 11.16
CA LEU A 513 -18.13 -8.91 11.40
C LEU A 513 -19.16 -8.15 12.25
N VAL A 514 -18.70 -7.53 13.33
CA VAL A 514 -19.49 -6.68 14.23
C VAL A 514 -18.81 -5.33 14.42
N GLY A 515 -19.59 -4.36 14.91
CA GLY A 515 -19.02 -3.16 15.51
C GLY A 515 -18.79 -3.37 17.01
N LEU A 516 -17.74 -2.78 17.58
CA LEU A 516 -17.52 -2.68 19.02
C LEU A 516 -17.32 -1.21 19.41
N LYS A 517 -17.74 -0.87 20.63
CA LYS A 517 -17.45 0.42 21.27
C LYS A 517 -16.72 0.17 22.57
N THR A 518 -15.64 0.92 22.81
CA THR A 518 -14.94 0.94 24.10
C THR A 518 -14.94 2.35 24.66
N GLU A 519 -15.02 2.44 25.98
CA GLU A 519 -14.77 3.69 26.69
C GLU A 519 -13.27 4.02 26.58
N GLY A 520 -12.95 5.29 26.34
CA GLY A 520 -11.56 5.76 26.19
C GLY A 520 -11.11 6.03 24.75
N THR A 521 -9.87 6.48 24.64
CA THR A 521 -9.24 7.01 23.40
C THR A 521 -8.17 6.08 22.82
N GLU A 522 -7.97 4.90 23.41
CA GLU A 522 -6.95 3.96 22.97
C GLU A 522 -7.45 3.18 21.75
N ILE A 523 -6.74 3.32 20.63
CA ILE A 523 -7.10 2.70 19.36
C ILE A 523 -6.29 1.40 19.21
N PRO A 524 -6.93 0.22 19.26
CA PRO A 524 -6.21 -1.03 19.05
C PRO A 524 -5.73 -1.17 17.61
N SER A 525 -4.58 -1.80 17.41
CA SER A 525 -4.05 -2.06 16.08
C SER A 525 -4.81 -3.17 15.35
N HIS A 526 -4.70 -3.22 14.03
CA HIS A 526 -5.17 -4.34 13.21
C HIS A 526 -4.62 -5.68 13.74
N ASN A 527 -5.43 -6.75 13.68
CA ASN A 527 -5.15 -8.09 14.22
C ASN A 527 -4.99 -8.19 15.75
N THR A 528 -5.29 -7.12 16.50
CA THR A 528 -5.34 -7.21 17.97
C THR A 528 -6.34 -8.30 18.39
N PRO A 529 -5.96 -9.27 19.23
CA PRO A 529 -6.83 -10.37 19.60
C PRO A 529 -7.92 -9.93 20.58
N LEU A 530 -9.13 -10.48 20.40
CA LEU A 530 -10.30 -10.24 21.24
C LEU A 530 -10.64 -11.48 22.05
N PHE A 531 -11.02 -11.30 23.31
CA PHE A 531 -11.19 -12.40 24.25
C PHE A 531 -12.51 -12.34 25.01
N VAL A 532 -12.94 -13.51 25.46
CA VAL A 532 -13.91 -13.70 26.53
C VAL A 532 -13.26 -14.66 27.52
N ASP A 533 -13.12 -14.20 28.77
CA ASP A 533 -12.30 -14.87 29.79
C ASP A 533 -10.86 -15.12 29.29
N HIS A 534 -10.49 -16.38 29.09
CA HIS A 534 -9.16 -16.77 28.60
C HIS A 534 -9.15 -17.18 27.13
N GLN A 535 -10.31 -17.30 26.49
CA GLN A 535 -10.42 -17.77 25.11
C GLN A 535 -10.33 -16.59 24.14
N GLN A 536 -9.46 -16.69 23.13
CA GLN A 536 -9.49 -15.76 22.01
C GLN A 536 -10.72 -16.07 21.14
N VAL A 537 -11.62 -15.10 21.04
CA VAL A 537 -12.91 -15.23 20.33
C VAL A 537 -12.92 -14.48 19.00
N GLY A 538 -11.91 -13.66 18.72
CA GLY A 538 -11.84 -12.91 17.48
C GLY A 538 -10.63 -12.01 17.36
N VAL A 539 -10.71 -11.09 16.40
CA VAL A 539 -9.67 -10.12 16.09
C VAL A 539 -10.27 -8.78 15.69
N VAL A 540 -9.56 -7.70 16.02
CA VAL A 540 -9.80 -6.36 15.50
C VAL A 540 -9.42 -6.31 14.01
N THR A 541 -10.33 -5.86 13.15
CA THR A 541 -10.03 -5.63 11.72
C THR A 541 -9.66 -4.17 11.47
N SER A 542 -10.48 -3.23 11.92
CA SER A 542 -10.20 -1.79 11.82
C SER A 542 -10.65 -1.07 13.09
N ALA A 543 -9.96 -0.01 13.47
CA ALA A 543 -10.34 0.78 14.64
C ALA A 543 -9.97 2.24 14.46
N THR A 544 -10.76 3.12 15.07
CA THR A 544 -10.49 4.56 15.10
C THR A 544 -11.18 5.23 16.27
N TYR A 545 -10.70 6.41 16.66
CA TYR A 545 -11.47 7.29 17.53
C TYR A 545 -12.50 8.03 16.70
N SER A 546 -13.79 7.93 17.05
CA SER A 546 -14.86 8.66 16.37
C SER A 546 -15.07 10.03 17.03
N PRO A 547 -14.83 11.15 16.33
CA PRO A 547 -15.10 12.48 16.87
C PRO A 547 -16.58 12.71 17.20
N THR A 548 -17.49 12.18 16.38
CA THR A 548 -18.94 12.32 16.58
C THR A 548 -19.44 11.50 17.77
N LEU A 549 -18.92 10.29 17.97
CA LEU A 549 -19.34 9.41 19.07
C LEU A 549 -18.52 9.58 20.34
N ALA A 550 -17.44 10.38 20.30
CA ALA A 550 -16.52 10.64 21.40
C ALA A 550 -16.00 9.37 22.10
N CYS A 551 -15.77 8.31 21.33
CA CYS A 551 -15.26 7.03 21.79
C CYS A 551 -14.52 6.29 20.68
N THR A 552 -13.73 5.30 21.08
CA THR A 552 -13.09 4.40 20.10
C THR A 552 -14.12 3.39 19.59
N ILE A 553 -14.22 3.32 18.26
CA ILE A 553 -15.06 2.38 17.53
C ILE A 553 -14.20 1.39 16.77
N ILE A 554 -14.66 0.15 16.68
CA ILE A 554 -13.85 -0.96 16.20
C ILE A 554 -14.72 -1.87 15.33
N MET A 555 -14.30 -2.13 14.09
CA MET A 555 -14.81 -3.24 13.29
C MET A 555 -14.02 -4.49 13.67
N ALA A 556 -14.72 -5.57 13.98
CA ALA A 556 -14.12 -6.78 14.52
C ALA A 556 -14.76 -8.02 13.92
N ARG A 557 -13.94 -9.05 13.65
CA ARG A 557 -14.40 -10.36 13.24
C ARG A 557 -14.33 -11.31 14.44
N ILE A 558 -15.48 -11.74 14.93
CA ILE A 558 -15.60 -12.55 16.14
C ILE A 558 -16.42 -13.82 15.90
N ALA A 559 -16.26 -14.81 16.77
CA ALA A 559 -17.08 -16.01 16.75
C ALA A 559 -18.57 -15.67 16.99
N ILE A 560 -19.46 -16.33 16.24
CA ILE A 560 -20.88 -15.97 16.17
C ILE A 560 -21.60 -16.05 17.54
N GLU A 561 -21.15 -16.95 18.42
CA GLU A 561 -21.67 -17.10 19.78
C GLU A 561 -21.49 -15.84 20.64
N HIS A 562 -20.56 -14.95 20.28
CA HIS A 562 -20.28 -13.71 20.99
C HIS A 562 -20.79 -12.46 20.25
N SER A 563 -21.51 -12.62 19.13
CA SER A 563 -21.90 -11.50 18.26
C SER A 563 -23.22 -10.82 18.61
N THR A 564 -23.87 -11.23 19.71
CA THR A 564 -25.14 -10.62 20.13
C THR A 564 -24.87 -9.19 20.59
N LEU A 565 -25.75 -8.25 20.21
CA LEU A 565 -25.68 -6.85 20.66
C LEU A 565 -25.53 -6.78 22.19
N ASP A 566 -24.74 -5.81 22.64
CA ASP A 566 -24.40 -5.54 24.04
C ASP A 566 -23.55 -6.61 24.75
N SER A 567 -23.20 -7.72 24.07
CA SER A 567 -22.19 -8.67 24.56
C SER A 567 -20.87 -7.94 24.82
N VAL A 568 -20.17 -8.34 25.88
CA VAL A 568 -18.87 -7.76 26.24
C VAL A 568 -17.76 -8.69 25.77
N VAL A 569 -16.78 -8.12 25.09
CA VAL A 569 -15.51 -8.76 24.75
C VAL A 569 -14.36 -7.90 25.26
N GLU A 570 -13.19 -8.48 25.44
CA GLU A 570 -12.01 -7.78 25.94
C GLU A 570 -10.94 -7.67 24.85
N ILE A 571 -10.49 -6.45 24.59
CA ILE A 571 -9.37 -6.15 23.69
C ILE A 571 -8.07 -6.49 24.43
N GLY A 572 -7.28 -7.40 23.87
CA GLY A 572 -5.98 -7.77 24.42
C GLY A 572 -4.89 -6.77 24.03
N CYS A 573 -4.37 -6.02 25.00
CA CYS A 573 -3.23 -5.13 24.81
C CYS A 573 -1.95 -5.78 25.37
N LEU A 574 -0.77 -5.26 24.98
CA LEU A 574 0.55 -5.80 25.35
C LEU A 574 0.76 -7.23 24.83
N ASP A 575 0.97 -8.21 25.71
CA ASP A 575 1.04 -9.65 25.38
C ASP A 575 -0.36 -10.27 25.11
N GLY A 576 -1.38 -9.42 25.07
CA GLY A 576 -2.77 -9.80 24.94
C GLY A 576 -3.43 -10.07 26.29
N HIS A 577 -2.72 -10.45 27.35
CA HIS A 577 -3.31 -10.91 28.62
C HIS A 577 -3.13 -9.94 29.79
N ILE A 578 -2.04 -9.17 29.83
CA ILE A 578 -1.71 -8.25 30.94
C ILE A 578 -2.72 -7.11 31.03
N LYS A 579 -3.19 -6.60 29.88
CA LYS A 579 -4.13 -5.49 29.82
C LYS A 579 -5.32 -5.88 28.94
N ARG A 580 -6.51 -5.84 29.55
CA ARG A 580 -7.80 -6.14 28.94
C ARG A 580 -8.67 -4.89 28.96
N ILE A 581 -9.06 -4.40 27.79
CA ILE A 581 -9.97 -3.26 27.68
C ILE A 581 -11.36 -3.77 27.29
N PRO A 582 -12.40 -3.58 28.11
CA PRO A 582 -13.73 -4.05 27.79
C PRO A 582 -14.35 -3.25 26.64
N ALA A 583 -14.92 -3.94 25.66
CA ALA A 583 -15.65 -3.36 24.54
C ALA A 583 -17.02 -4.04 24.39
N ARG A 584 -18.04 -3.27 24.02
CA ARG A 584 -19.42 -3.74 23.84
C ARG A 584 -19.73 -3.91 22.36
N VAL A 585 -20.32 -5.06 22.00
CA VAL A 585 -20.83 -5.33 20.67
C VAL A 585 -21.97 -4.38 20.33
N THR A 586 -21.90 -3.78 19.15
CA THR A 586 -22.87 -2.82 18.61
C THR A 586 -23.11 -3.06 17.12
N GLY A 587 -24.01 -2.28 16.52
CA GLY A 587 -24.25 -2.30 15.08
C GLY A 587 -23.09 -1.70 14.29
N CYS A 588 -22.90 -2.21 13.07
CA CYS A 588 -22.04 -1.63 12.04
C CYS A 588 -22.90 -1.48 10.77
N PRO A 589 -23.14 -0.27 10.23
CA PRO A 589 -22.50 1.03 10.53
C PRO A 589 -22.75 1.58 11.94
N PHE A 590 -21.84 2.41 12.44
CA PHE A 590 -21.94 3.06 13.75
C PHE A 590 -22.77 4.35 13.72
N ILE A 591 -22.79 5.02 12.57
CA ILE A 591 -23.55 6.24 12.30
C ILE A 591 -24.38 6.02 11.05
N ASP A 592 -25.64 6.50 11.07
CA ASP A 592 -26.57 6.42 9.95
C ASP A 592 -26.68 5.00 9.33
N PRO A 593 -27.12 3.99 10.11
CA PRO A 593 -27.17 2.60 9.65
C PRO A 593 -28.10 2.39 8.44
N LYS A 594 -29.04 3.32 8.21
CA LYS A 594 -29.95 3.31 7.05
C LYS A 594 -29.35 3.99 5.80
N ARG A 595 -28.19 4.62 5.94
CA ARG A 595 -27.47 5.39 4.90
C ARG A 595 -28.36 6.49 4.31
N GLU A 596 -29.14 7.15 5.14
CA GLU A 596 -30.03 8.24 4.74
C GLU A 596 -29.21 9.41 4.16
N LYS A 597 -28.10 9.79 4.80
CA LYS A 597 -27.22 10.89 4.37
C LYS A 597 -26.62 10.68 2.97
N ALA A 598 -26.25 9.45 2.62
CA ALA A 598 -25.72 9.15 1.29
C ALA A 598 -26.82 9.08 0.21
N ARG A 599 -28.09 8.96 0.60
CA ARG A 599 -29.23 8.71 -0.29
C ARG A 599 -30.07 9.95 -0.60
N ILE A 600 -29.99 11.01 0.21
CA ILE A 600 -30.66 12.32 -0.03
C ILE A 600 -30.18 12.99 -1.31
#